data_AF-A0A9D4R189-F1
#
_entry.id   AF-A0A9D4R189-F1
#
_cell.length_a   1.000
_cell.length_b   1.000
_cell.length_c   1.000
_cell.angle_alpha   90.00
_cell.angle_beta   90.00
_cell.angle_gamma   90.00
#
_symmetry.space_group_name_H-M   'P 1'
#
loop_
_entity.id
_entity.type
_entity.pdbx_description
1 polymer ?
#
loop_
_entity_poly.entity_id
_entity_poly.type
_entity_poly.pdbx_seq_one_letter_code
_entity_poly.pdbx_strand_id
1 'polypeptide(L)'
;MAEEPHTADVPVPLLDDLMIHPYYLGAEDPRTWLRRQMLLSHEKVYQTAAATIGQRENALWAAVRKLSITASNFGHILSAFDRKKSKF
;
A
#
# COMPACT_ATOMS: atom_id res chain seq x y z
N MET A 1 -17.95 -6.18 25.08
CA MET A 1 -17.57 -5.45 23.86
C MET A 1 -16.29 -6.10 23.37
N ALA A 2 -16.25 -6.62 22.15
CA ALA A 2 -14.99 -7.13 21.59
C ALA A 2 -14.10 -5.93 21.32
N GLU A 3 -12.88 -5.96 21.86
CA GLU A 3 -11.83 -4.99 21.57
C GLU A 3 -11.61 -5.01 20.05
N GLU A 4 -11.78 -3.87 19.37
CA GLU A 4 -11.43 -3.80 17.95
C GLU A 4 -9.98 -4.24 17.81
N PRO A 5 -9.65 -5.14 16.86
CA PRO A 5 -8.31 -5.66 16.76
C PRO A 5 -7.36 -4.47 16.57
N HIS A 6 -6.58 -4.18 17.62
CA HIS A 6 -5.50 -3.21 17.57
C HIS A 6 -4.68 -3.56 16.33
N THR A 7 -4.73 -2.68 15.32
CA THR A 7 -3.87 -2.78 14.15
C THR A 7 -2.46 -2.74 14.69
N ALA A 8 -1.79 -3.89 14.76
CA ALA A 8 -0.40 -3.96 15.16
C ALA A 8 0.35 -2.89 14.34
N ASP A 9 1.11 -2.03 15.02
CA ASP A 9 1.71 -0.83 14.44
C ASP A 9 2.42 -1.18 13.13
N VAL A 10 1.77 -0.87 12.01
CA VAL A 10 2.33 -1.17 10.69
C VAL A 10 3.47 -0.17 10.47
N PRO A 11 4.72 -0.61 10.21
CA PRO A 11 5.85 0.31 10.12
C PRO A 11 5.79 1.23 8.89
N VAL A 12 4.83 1.00 8.00
CA VAL A 12 4.59 1.73 6.75
C VAL A 12 3.13 2.18 6.67
N PRO A 13 2.86 3.32 6.02
CA PRO A 13 1.50 3.76 5.78
C PRO A 13 0.77 2.78 4.86
N LEU A 14 -0.47 2.45 5.20
CA LEU A 14 -1.36 1.64 4.38
C LEU A 14 -2.07 2.50 3.35
N LEU A 15 -2.16 2.02 2.10
CA LEU A 15 -2.71 2.82 1.01
C LEU A 15 -4.21 3.10 1.21
N ASP A 16 -4.97 2.13 1.70
CA ASP A 16 -6.40 2.29 1.99
C ASP A 16 -6.63 3.45 2.98
N ASP A 17 -5.83 3.50 4.06
CA ASP A 17 -5.93 4.53 5.09
C ASP A 17 -5.56 5.91 4.54
N LEU A 18 -4.52 5.98 3.70
CA LEU A 18 -4.11 7.22 3.03
C LEU A 18 -5.19 7.73 2.07
N MET A 19 -5.92 6.85 1.39
CA MET A 19 -6.96 7.22 0.41
C MET A 19 -8.25 7.74 1.05
N ILE A 20 -8.53 7.37 2.31
CA ILE A 20 -9.66 7.91 3.07
C ILE A 20 -9.26 9.09 3.97
N HIS A 21 -7.96 9.41 4.02
CA HIS A 21 -7.44 10.47 4.87
C HIS A 21 -8.03 11.83 4.45
N PRO A 22 -8.52 12.69 5.39
CA PRO A 22 -9.10 13.98 5.04
C PRO A 22 -8.19 14.87 4.18
N TYR A 23 -6.88 14.89 4.47
CA TYR A 23 -5.91 15.60 3.62
C TYR A 23 -5.77 15.05 2.19
N TYR A 24 -6.00 13.75 1.96
CA TYR A 24 -6.03 13.21 0.60
C TYR A 24 -7.29 13.69 -0.13
N LEU A 25 -8.44 13.61 0.53
CA LEU A 25 -9.75 13.97 -0.03
C LEU A 25 -9.88 15.48 -0.31
N GLY A 26 -9.23 16.31 0.52
CA GLY A 26 -9.25 17.76 0.40
C GLY A 26 -8.03 18.37 -0.31
N ALA A 27 -7.08 17.58 -0.78
CA ALA A 27 -5.89 18.11 -1.46
C ALA A 27 -6.23 18.66 -2.86
N GLU A 28 -5.63 19.80 -3.21
CA GLU A 28 -5.68 20.34 -4.58
C GLU A 28 -5.02 19.37 -5.59
N ASP A 29 -3.94 18.70 -5.18
CA ASP A 29 -3.34 17.58 -5.92
C ASP A 29 -3.18 16.34 -5.01
N PRO A 30 -4.21 15.48 -4.94
CA PRO A 30 -4.19 14.27 -4.11
C PRO A 30 -3.07 13.30 -4.50
N ARG A 31 -2.66 13.28 -5.78
CA ARG A 31 -1.61 12.38 -6.27
C ARG A 31 -0.24 12.79 -5.74
N THR A 32 0.04 14.09 -5.74
CA THR A 32 1.30 14.60 -5.18
C THR A 32 1.35 14.43 -3.66
N TRP A 33 0.23 14.67 -2.96
CA TRP A 33 0.14 14.40 -1.52
C TRP A 33 0.40 12.93 -1.22
N LEU A 34 -0.27 12.01 -1.92
CA LEU A 34 -0.13 10.57 -1.72
C LEU A 34 1.31 10.10 -1.96
N ARG A 35 1.95 10.56 -3.04
CA ARG A 35 3.35 10.23 -3.32
C ARG A 35 4.29 10.64 -2.19
N ARG A 36 4.07 11.80 -1.57
CA ARG A 36 4.89 12.26 -0.44
C ARG A 36 4.71 11.36 0.78
N GLN A 37 3.48 10.93 1.07
CA GLN A 37 3.21 10.03 2.20
C GLN A 37 3.81 8.63 1.99
N MET A 38 3.92 8.17 0.74
CA MET A 38 4.52 6.87 0.41
C MET A 38 6.05 6.87 0.34
N LEU A 39 6.73 7.98 0.65
CA LEU A 39 8.19 7.98 0.74
C LEU A 39 8.63 7.21 2.00
N LEU A 40 9.28 6.07 1.79
CA LEU A 40 9.74 5.20 2.87
C LEU A 40 11.25 5.32 3.07
N SER A 41 11.68 5.41 4.32
CA SER A 41 13.08 5.23 4.68
C SER A 41 13.47 3.75 4.57
N HIS A 42 14.76 3.47 4.40
CA HIS A 42 15.26 2.10 4.44
C HIS A 42 14.91 1.40 5.76
N GLU A 43 14.96 2.12 6.88
CA GLU A 43 14.57 1.60 8.18
C GLU A 43 13.12 1.08 8.19
N LYS A 44 12.16 1.86 7.69
CA LYS A 44 10.75 1.42 7.59
C LYS A 44 10.58 0.21 6.70
N VAL A 45 11.36 0.12 5.61
CA VAL A 45 11.38 -1.06 4.74
C VAL A 45 11.87 -2.30 5.50
N TYR A 46 12.97 -2.18 6.26
CA TYR A 46 13.50 -3.30 7.05
C TYR A 46 12.56 -3.72 8.19
N GLN A 47 11.98 -2.75 8.90
CA GLN A 47 11.01 -3.02 9.97
C GLN A 47 9.77 -3.73 9.40
N THR A 48 9.26 -3.30 8.25
CA THR A 48 8.12 -3.96 7.59
C THR A 48 8.47 -5.37 7.15
N ALA A 49 9.66 -5.59 6.59
CA ALA A 49 10.12 -6.91 6.22
C ALA A 49 10.19 -7.86 7.43
N ALA A 50 10.71 -7.38 8.57
CA ALA A 50 10.75 -8.14 9.80
C ALA A 50 9.36 -8.40 10.39
N ALA A 51 8.48 -7.40 10.39
CA ALA A 51 7.11 -7.49 10.93
C ALA A 51 6.19 -8.40 10.09
N THR A 52 6.52 -8.62 8.81
CA THR A 52 5.70 -9.40 7.87
C THR A 52 6.25 -10.80 7.58
N ILE A 53 7.22 -11.28 8.38
CA ILE A 53 7.70 -12.68 8.31
C ILE A 53 6.51 -13.64 8.46
N GLY A 54 6.53 -14.76 7.72
CA GLY A 54 5.40 -15.68 7.59
C GLY A 54 4.43 -15.35 6.45
N GLN A 55 4.55 -14.14 5.86
CA GLN A 55 3.86 -13.71 4.65
C GLN A 55 2.36 -14.03 4.66
N ARG A 56 1.90 -15.05 3.92
CA ARG A 56 0.47 -15.38 3.77
C ARG A 56 -0.21 -15.69 5.11
N GLU A 57 0.53 -16.21 6.08
CA GLU A 57 0.01 -16.54 7.41
C GLU A 57 0.03 -15.32 8.36
N ASN A 58 0.65 -14.23 7.94
CA ASN A 58 0.74 -12.99 8.69
C ASN A 58 -0.28 -11.98 8.15
N ALA A 59 -1.26 -11.60 8.97
CA ALA A 59 -2.31 -10.67 8.58
C ALA A 59 -1.76 -9.30 8.11
N LEU A 60 -0.62 -8.85 8.65
CA LEU A 60 0.03 -7.59 8.25
C LEU A 60 0.52 -7.62 6.81
N TRP A 61 0.96 -8.78 6.33
CA TRP A 61 1.42 -8.93 4.94
C TRP A 61 0.33 -8.63 3.94
N ALA A 62 -0.91 -9.06 4.23
CA ALA A 62 -2.06 -8.79 3.40
C ALA A 62 -2.39 -7.29 3.35
N ALA A 63 -2.33 -6.61 4.50
CA ALA A 63 -2.57 -5.17 4.60
C ALA A 63 -1.51 -4.37 3.82
N VAL A 64 -0.22 -4.63 4.08
CA VAL A 64 0.90 -3.90 3.44
C VAL A 64 0.89 -4.03 1.93
N ARG A 65 0.54 -5.21 1.39
CA ARG A 65 0.57 -5.44 -0.06
C ARG A 65 -0.69 -5.01 -0.79
N LYS A 66 -1.77 -4.69 -0.07
CA LYS A 66 -3.05 -4.34 -0.66
C LYS A 66 -2.91 -3.04 -1.47
N LEU A 67 -3.46 -3.03 -2.68
CA LEU A 67 -3.32 -1.95 -3.67
C LEU A 67 -1.89 -1.58 -4.09
N SER A 68 -0.88 -2.37 -3.69
CA SER A 68 0.51 -2.16 -4.06
C SER A 68 0.89 -2.92 -5.34
N ILE A 69 1.81 -2.34 -6.10
CA ILE A 69 2.51 -3.05 -7.17
C ILE A 69 3.51 -3.99 -6.53
N THR A 70 3.43 -5.28 -6.87
CA THR A 70 4.28 -6.34 -6.34
C THR A 70 4.85 -7.15 -7.49
N ALA A 71 5.96 -7.85 -7.26
CA ALA A 71 6.58 -8.67 -8.30
C ALA A 71 5.58 -9.66 -8.94
N SER A 72 4.68 -10.24 -8.14
CA SER A 72 3.70 -11.22 -8.62
C SER A 72 2.50 -10.63 -9.39
N ASN A 73 2.24 -9.32 -9.30
CA ASN A 73 1.17 -8.65 -10.08
C ASN A 73 1.70 -7.71 -11.18
N PHE A 74 3.00 -7.43 -11.20
CA PHE A 74 3.63 -6.47 -12.12
C PHE A 74 3.38 -6.81 -13.59
N GLY A 75 3.56 -8.08 -13.99
CA GLY A 75 3.30 -8.50 -15.37
C GLY A 75 1.85 -8.27 -15.81
N HIS A 76 0.88 -8.56 -14.95
CA HIS A 76 -0.53 -8.31 -15.24
C HIS A 76 -0.84 -6.82 -15.41
N ILE A 77 -0.19 -5.97 -14.61
CA ILE A 77 -0.32 -4.51 -14.70
C ILE A 77 0.22 -4.03 -16.05
N LEU A 78 1.42 -4.44 -16.45
CA LEU A 78 2.00 -4.09 -17.76
C LEU A 78 1.08 -4.50 -18.92
N SER A 79 0.62 -5.75 -18.92
CA SER A 79 -0.29 -6.24 -19.96
C SER A 79 -1.64 -5.51 -20.00
N ALA A 80 -2.11 -4.98 -18.87
CA ALA A 80 -3.32 -4.15 -18.84
C ALA A 80 -3.09 -2.76 -19.46
N PHE A 81 -1.91 -2.16 -19.24
CA PHE A 81 -1.53 -0.90 -19.86
C PHE A 81 -1.42 -1.02 -21.39
N ASP A 82 -0.81 -2.09 -21.90
CA ASP A 82 -0.65 -2.29 -23.34
C ASP A 82 -1.99 -2.53 -24.06
N ARG A 83 -2.88 -3.30 -23.45
CA ARG A 83 -4.25 -3.50 -23.96
C ARG A 83 -5.06 -2.21 -23.99
N LYS A 84 -4.78 -1.27 -23.10
CA LYS A 84 -5.44 0.04 -23.10
C LYS A 84 -4.93 0.90 -24.26
N LYS A 85 -3.62 0.89 -24.57
CA LYS A 85 -3.05 1.61 -25.73
C LYS A 85 -3.59 1.11 -27.06
N SER A 86 -3.78 -0.20 -27.22
CA SER A 86 -4.28 -0.79 -28.48
C SER A 86 -5.76 -0.47 -28.79
N LYS A 87 -6.50 0.12 -27.83
CA LYS A 87 -7.93 0.47 -27.99
C LYS A 87 -8.18 1.95 -28.28
N PHE A 88 -7.13 2.74 -28.49
CA PHE A 88 -7.21 4.16 -28.86
C PHE A 88 -6.41 4.43 -30.14
#